data_AF-A0A8B7E0F8-F1
#
_entry.id   AF-A0A8B7E0F8-F1
#
_cell.length_a   1.000
_cell.length_b   1.000
_cell.length_c   1.000
_cell.angle_alpha   90.00
_cell.angle_beta   90.00
_cell.angle_gamma   90.00
#
_symmetry.space_group_name_H-M   'P 1'
#
loop_
_entity.id
_entity.type
_entity.pdbx_description
1 polymer ?
#
loop_
_entity_poly.entity_id
_entity_poly.type
_entity_poly.pdbx_seq_one_letter_code
_entity_poly.pdbx_strand_id
1 'polypeptide(L)'
;KLRENVIFIDIEATGLYPSTDRIIQIAMLKIKNNGLIETYHKYINPCMSKAAQMEAFQIHHISPEMLSKKNTFASHVQEIYDFIGETKYLCAHNVWSDWNYLFAEFTRSGKVWANLLANKDITLIDTNKLTIKAFPSCDRQSLQSLSNYLSIVITHNDVNKIFDKSDDQTQNSVFKIESAANLHDARTDTMVTKLLIFKAIEKLFSQTHSKFFSLRDIVEKHPYSATKTSLLELLDKFNDETNNESDSMLLDLANNHITSLKMARGKLIKDLSSFYLQQEIFYFSKNLKDINKEREVKLRKLILKYNKA
;
A
#
# COMPACT_ATOMS: atom_id res chain seq x y z
N LYS A 1 -20.55 -3.67 -11.32
CA LYS A 1 -20.19 -2.26 -10.98
C LYS A 1 -19.74 -2.24 -9.53
N LEU A 2 -18.64 -1.56 -9.22
CA LEU A 2 -18.19 -1.41 -7.84
C LEU A 2 -19.16 -0.47 -7.10
N ARG A 3 -19.35 -0.66 -5.80
CA ARG A 3 -20.13 0.28 -4.99
C ARG A 3 -19.33 1.53 -4.62
N GLU A 4 -18.02 1.36 -4.51
CA GLU A 4 -17.05 2.35 -4.05
C GLU A 4 -15.92 2.50 -5.07
N ASN A 5 -15.20 3.62 -5.02
CA ASN A 5 -13.98 3.81 -5.78
C ASN A 5 -12.84 2.98 -5.19
N VAL A 6 -12.06 2.31 -6.04
CA VAL A 6 -10.82 1.62 -5.65
C VAL A 6 -9.64 2.14 -6.46
N ILE A 7 -8.49 2.27 -5.82
CA ILE A 7 -7.19 2.50 -6.45
C ILE A 7 -6.35 1.24 -6.29
N PHE A 8 -5.70 0.81 -7.38
CA PHE A 8 -4.54 -0.07 -7.35
C PHE A 8 -3.31 0.81 -7.51
N ILE A 9 -2.29 0.61 -6.68
CA ILE A 9 -1.06 1.40 -6.70
C ILE A 9 0.15 0.48 -6.69
N ASP A 10 1.21 0.94 -7.34
CA ASP A 10 2.56 0.43 -7.18
C ASP A 10 3.57 1.58 -7.26
N ILE A 11 4.63 1.50 -6.46
CA ILE A 11 5.70 2.50 -6.34
C ILE A 11 7.06 1.83 -6.49
N GLU A 12 7.87 2.37 -7.40
CA GLU A 12 9.31 2.11 -7.44
C GLU A 12 10.06 3.23 -6.71
N ALA A 13 11.09 2.84 -5.95
CA ALA A 13 11.85 3.74 -5.10
C ALA A 13 13.37 3.60 -5.29
N THR A 14 14.14 4.55 -4.74
CA THR A 14 15.61 4.50 -4.77
C THR A 14 16.22 3.41 -3.88
N GLY A 15 15.43 2.78 -3.01
CA GLY A 15 15.89 1.82 -2.00
C GLY A 15 14.72 1.24 -1.21
N LEU A 16 14.97 0.80 0.03
CA LEU A 16 14.00 0.06 0.86
C LEU A 16 13.52 0.82 2.11
N TYR A 17 14.05 2.02 2.36
CA TYR A 17 13.77 2.80 3.57
C TYR A 17 13.03 4.10 3.25
N PRO A 18 11.69 4.17 3.43
CA PRO A 18 10.90 5.36 3.13
C PRO A 18 11.37 6.64 3.83
N SER A 19 12.14 6.57 4.92
CA SER A 19 12.68 7.74 5.62
C SER A 19 13.81 8.44 4.86
N THR A 20 14.60 7.70 4.09
CA THR A 20 15.77 8.22 3.35
C THR A 20 15.61 8.09 1.85
N ASP A 21 14.95 7.03 1.38
CA ASP A 21 14.71 6.73 -0.01
C ASP A 21 13.50 7.49 -0.56
N ARG A 22 13.50 7.64 -1.89
CA ARG A 22 12.59 8.53 -2.62
C ARG A 22 11.84 7.76 -3.69
N ILE A 23 10.61 8.18 -3.97
CA ILE A 23 9.83 7.64 -5.08
C ILE A 23 10.47 8.06 -6.41
N ILE A 24 10.66 7.10 -7.32
CA ILE A 24 11.17 7.34 -8.69
C ILE A 24 10.14 7.03 -9.78
N GLN A 25 9.15 6.18 -9.48
CA GLN A 25 8.00 5.93 -10.33
C GLN A 25 6.77 5.68 -9.45
N ILE A 26 5.64 6.24 -9.85
CA ILE A 26 4.33 5.96 -9.25
C ILE A 26 3.36 5.59 -10.37
N ALA A 27 2.61 4.51 -10.18
CA ALA A 27 1.50 4.14 -11.03
C ALA A 27 0.25 3.90 -10.18
N MET A 28 -0.87 4.48 -10.59
CA MET A 28 -2.16 4.26 -9.97
C MET A 28 -3.23 3.99 -11.03
N LEU A 29 -4.04 2.96 -10.81
CA LEU A 29 -5.22 2.64 -11.61
C LEU A 29 -6.45 2.72 -10.72
N LYS A 30 -7.30 3.71 -10.98
CA LYS A 30 -8.57 3.89 -10.27
C LYS A 30 -9.71 3.25 -11.05
N ILE A 31 -10.54 2.46 -10.39
CA ILE A 31 -11.84 2.03 -10.89
C ILE A 31 -12.90 2.74 -10.07
N LYS A 32 -13.64 3.65 -10.72
CA LYS A 32 -14.75 4.37 -10.09
C LYS A 32 -15.96 3.46 -9.90
N ASN A 33 -16.84 3.81 -8.96
CA ASN A 33 -18.10 3.11 -8.70
C ASN A 33 -18.98 2.94 -9.97
N ASN A 34 -18.98 3.93 -10.86
CA ASN A 34 -19.69 3.89 -12.13
C ASN A 34 -19.05 2.95 -13.18
N GLY A 35 -17.85 2.42 -12.92
CA GLY A 35 -17.08 1.54 -13.80
C GLY A 35 -16.03 2.25 -14.66
N LEU A 36 -15.94 3.58 -14.60
CA LEU A 36 -14.90 4.33 -15.30
C LEU A 36 -13.52 3.99 -14.75
N ILE A 37 -12.55 3.82 -15.65
CA ILE A 37 -11.15 3.61 -15.30
C ILE A 37 -10.38 4.90 -15.55
N GLU A 38 -9.65 5.35 -14.52
CA GLU A 38 -8.71 6.47 -14.60
C GLU A 38 -7.32 5.97 -14.22
N THR A 39 -6.29 6.56 -14.80
CA THR A 39 -4.90 6.21 -14.54
C THR A 39 -4.08 7.44 -14.21
N TYR A 40 -3.08 7.26 -13.35
CA TYR A 40 -2.07 8.26 -13.07
C TYR A 40 -0.71 7.58 -13.07
N HIS A 41 0.22 8.10 -13.84
CA HIS A 41 1.59 7.60 -13.90
C HIS A 41 2.57 8.75 -14.04
N LYS A 42 3.64 8.73 -13.25
CA LYS A 42 4.76 9.66 -13.36
C LYS A 42 6.07 8.95 -13.05
N TYR A 43 7.12 9.33 -13.78
CA TYR A 43 8.50 9.24 -13.31
C TYR A 43 8.83 10.50 -12.53
N ILE A 44 9.51 10.36 -11.39
CA ILE A 44 9.70 11.43 -10.41
C ILE A 44 11.19 11.64 -10.15
N ASN A 45 11.64 12.89 -10.18
CA ASN A 45 12.99 13.24 -9.79
C ASN A 45 13.16 13.10 -8.27
N PRO A 46 14.01 12.18 -7.78
CA PRO A 46 14.20 11.97 -6.35
C PRO A 46 15.03 13.08 -5.67
N CYS A 47 15.59 14.03 -6.44
CA CYS A 47 16.51 15.07 -5.98
C CYS A 47 17.74 14.50 -5.24
N MET A 48 18.25 13.37 -5.72
CA MET A 48 19.40 12.67 -5.15
C MET A 48 20.58 12.64 -6.13
N SER A 49 21.78 12.37 -5.62
CA SER A 49 22.95 12.15 -6.48
C SER A 49 22.75 10.92 -7.37
N LYS A 50 23.44 10.88 -8.52
CA LYS A 50 23.43 9.70 -9.40
C LYS A 50 23.91 8.44 -8.65
N ALA A 51 24.96 8.56 -7.84
CA ALA A 51 25.52 7.44 -7.09
C ALA A 51 24.48 6.77 -6.17
N ALA A 52 23.63 7.57 -5.52
CA ALA A 52 22.59 7.07 -4.62
C ALA A 52 21.40 6.40 -5.32
N GLN A 53 21.36 6.40 -6.66
CA GLN A 53 20.28 5.80 -7.46
C GLN A 53 20.74 4.55 -8.22
N MET A 54 22.02 4.19 -8.16
CA MET A 54 22.58 3.13 -9.01
C MET A 54 22.03 1.75 -8.68
N GLU A 55 21.75 1.45 -7.42
CA GLU A 55 21.14 0.17 -7.01
C GLU A 55 19.72 0.05 -7.59
N ALA A 56 18.90 1.09 -7.43
CA ALA A 56 17.56 1.14 -8.03
C ALA A 56 17.60 1.06 -9.57
N PHE A 57 18.58 1.69 -10.22
CA PHE A 57 18.75 1.58 -11.67
C PHE A 57 19.03 0.14 -12.13
N GLN A 58 19.75 -0.66 -11.33
CA GLN A 58 20.01 -2.06 -11.67
C GLN A 58 18.75 -2.94 -11.57
N ILE A 59 17.77 -2.54 -10.77
CA ILE A 59 16.52 -3.28 -10.54
C ILE A 59 15.43 -2.84 -11.51
N HIS A 60 15.17 -1.53 -11.58
CA HIS A 60 14.04 -0.96 -12.31
C HIS A 60 14.42 -0.47 -13.71
N HIS A 61 15.72 -0.34 -14.00
CA HIS A 61 16.24 0.17 -15.28
C HIS A 61 15.81 1.62 -15.61
N ILE A 62 15.42 2.39 -14.59
CA ILE A 62 15.04 3.80 -14.68
C ILE A 62 16.28 4.67 -14.47
N SER A 63 16.79 5.31 -15.54
CA SER A 63 18.09 5.99 -15.47
C SER A 63 18.06 7.27 -14.62
N PRO A 64 19.09 7.53 -13.78
CA PRO A 64 19.21 8.78 -13.04
C PRO A 64 19.23 10.02 -13.94
N GLU A 65 19.78 9.91 -15.15
CA GLU A 65 19.79 10.97 -16.17
C GLU A 65 18.39 11.28 -16.74
N MET A 66 17.52 10.27 -16.80
CA MET A 66 16.13 10.48 -17.19
C MET A 66 15.36 11.12 -16.04
N LEU A 67 15.55 10.62 -14.82
CA LEU A 67 14.89 11.12 -13.61
C LEU A 67 15.26 12.56 -13.29
N SER A 68 16.52 12.98 -13.52
CA SER A 68 16.95 14.37 -13.29
C SER A 68 16.23 15.40 -14.15
N LYS A 69 15.63 14.97 -15.28
CA LYS A 69 14.83 15.79 -16.19
C LYS A 69 13.33 15.78 -15.87
N LYS A 70 12.91 15.02 -14.86
CA LYS A 70 11.51 14.95 -14.41
C LYS A 70 11.25 15.98 -13.32
N ASN A 71 9.96 16.22 -13.06
CA ASN A 71 9.52 17.05 -11.95
C ASN A 71 9.72 16.31 -10.62
N THR A 72 9.82 17.08 -9.54
CA THR A 72 9.97 16.52 -8.18
C THR A 72 8.63 16.00 -7.68
N PHE A 73 8.64 15.20 -6.61
CA PHE A 73 7.39 14.76 -5.97
C PHE A 73 6.52 15.96 -5.53
N ALA A 74 7.15 17.00 -4.98
CA ALA A 74 6.44 18.18 -4.49
C ALA A 74 5.65 18.90 -5.59
N SER A 75 6.12 18.85 -6.85
CA SER A 75 5.37 19.38 -8.00
C SER A 75 4.10 18.58 -8.31
N HIS A 76 4.03 17.32 -7.89
CA HIS A 76 2.93 16.40 -8.18
C HIS A 76 2.02 16.11 -6.99
N VAL A 77 2.36 16.59 -5.78
CA VAL A 77 1.65 16.22 -4.54
C VAL A 77 0.15 16.55 -4.59
N GLN A 78 -0.23 17.69 -5.17
CA GLN A 78 -1.62 18.10 -5.37
C GLN A 78 -2.32 17.15 -6.36
N GLU A 79 -1.72 16.89 -7.53
CA GLU A 79 -2.27 15.96 -8.53
C GLU A 79 -2.51 14.56 -7.95
N ILE A 80 -1.55 14.06 -7.15
CA ILE A 80 -1.64 12.76 -6.49
C ILE A 80 -2.76 12.78 -5.43
N TYR A 81 -2.83 13.84 -4.62
CA TYR A 81 -3.88 13.98 -3.60
C TYR A 81 -5.28 13.99 -4.21
N ASP A 82 -5.46 14.74 -5.30
CA ASP A 82 -6.71 14.87 -6.04
C ASP A 82 -7.06 13.56 -6.75
N PHE A 83 -6.05 12.88 -7.33
CA PHE A 83 -6.23 11.55 -7.89
C PHE A 83 -6.63 10.54 -6.81
N ILE A 84 -6.11 10.62 -5.58
CA ILE A 84 -6.63 9.77 -4.50
C ILE A 84 -8.07 10.15 -4.18
N GLY A 85 -8.38 11.45 -4.05
CA GLY A 85 -9.74 11.97 -3.94
C GLY A 85 -10.57 11.26 -2.85
N GLU A 86 -11.82 10.94 -3.17
CA GLU A 86 -12.76 10.14 -2.35
C GLU A 86 -12.66 8.64 -2.70
N THR A 87 -11.44 8.09 -2.66
CA THR A 87 -11.23 6.66 -2.84
C THR A 87 -11.45 5.94 -1.51
N LYS A 88 -12.28 4.88 -1.50
CA LYS A 88 -12.53 4.11 -0.27
C LYS A 88 -11.49 3.03 -0.04
N TYR A 89 -11.02 2.40 -1.11
CA TYR A 89 -10.10 1.26 -1.06
C TYR A 89 -8.83 1.55 -1.84
N LEU A 90 -7.67 1.36 -1.22
CA LEU A 90 -6.37 1.42 -1.89
C LEU A 90 -5.70 0.06 -1.76
N CYS A 91 -5.41 -0.57 -2.89
CA CYS A 91 -4.93 -1.94 -2.98
C CYS A 91 -3.49 -1.94 -3.53
N ALA A 92 -2.61 -2.67 -2.87
CA ALA A 92 -1.25 -2.96 -3.35
C ALA A 92 -0.82 -4.35 -2.89
N HIS A 93 0.26 -4.87 -3.46
CA HIS A 93 0.82 -6.17 -3.08
C HIS A 93 1.95 -5.95 -2.07
N ASN A 94 1.65 -6.11 -0.77
CA ASN A 94 2.41 -5.49 0.34
C ASN A 94 2.12 -3.99 0.51
N VAL A 95 0.84 -3.63 0.66
CA VAL A 95 0.32 -2.24 0.65
C VAL A 95 1.01 -1.24 1.58
N TRP A 96 1.61 -1.71 2.68
CA TRP A 96 2.35 -0.83 3.59
C TRP A 96 3.64 -0.27 2.98
N SER A 97 4.24 -0.98 2.02
CA SER A 97 5.41 -0.48 1.30
C SER A 97 5.03 0.82 0.57
N ASP A 98 4.05 0.74 -0.33
CA ASP A 98 3.57 1.88 -1.12
C ASP A 98 3.02 3.00 -0.24
N TRP A 99 2.19 2.65 0.74
CA TRP A 99 1.59 3.64 1.64
C TRP A 99 2.65 4.44 2.40
N ASN A 100 3.70 3.78 2.89
CA ASN A 100 4.73 4.47 3.68
C ASN A 100 5.64 5.33 2.82
N TYR A 101 5.94 4.93 1.58
CA TYR A 101 6.62 5.81 0.62
C TYR A 101 5.78 7.03 0.28
N LEU A 102 4.49 6.81 -0.02
CA LEU A 102 3.57 7.89 -0.32
C LEU A 102 3.47 8.87 0.86
N PHE A 103 3.27 8.37 2.07
CA PHE A 103 3.17 9.19 3.27
C PHE A 103 4.46 9.97 3.57
N ALA A 104 5.63 9.34 3.40
CA ALA A 104 6.92 10.01 3.58
C ALA A 104 7.11 11.16 2.59
N GLU A 105 6.74 10.98 1.31
CA GLU A 105 6.83 12.05 0.31
C GLU A 105 5.81 13.19 0.52
N PHE A 106 4.58 12.87 0.95
CA PHE A 106 3.62 13.88 1.39
C PHE A 106 4.16 14.67 2.59
N THR A 107 4.79 13.99 3.55
CA THR A 107 5.42 14.65 4.71
C THR A 107 6.56 15.58 4.31
N ARG A 108 7.42 15.15 3.39
CA ARG A 108 8.50 16.00 2.84
C ARG A 108 7.98 17.19 2.05
N SER A 109 6.80 17.05 1.43
CA SER A 109 6.14 18.14 0.71
C SER A 109 5.52 19.18 1.66
N GLY A 110 5.39 18.87 2.95
CA GLY A 110 4.98 19.78 4.00
C GLY A 110 3.95 19.17 4.96
N LYS A 111 3.89 19.69 6.19
CA LYS A 111 2.96 19.20 7.23
C LYS A 111 1.48 19.24 6.80
N VAL A 112 1.09 20.24 6.02
CA VAL A 112 -0.28 20.34 5.48
C VAL A 112 -0.61 19.13 4.63
N TRP A 113 0.30 18.69 3.76
CA TRP A 113 0.12 17.53 2.90
C TRP A 113 0.05 16.23 3.69
N ALA A 114 0.94 16.04 4.68
CA ALA A 114 0.88 14.88 5.57
C ALA A 114 -0.48 14.76 6.25
N ASN A 115 -0.98 15.86 6.82
CA ASN A 115 -2.28 15.89 7.50
C ASN A 115 -3.43 15.61 6.53
N LEU A 116 -3.40 16.20 5.33
CA LEU A 116 -4.42 15.97 4.32
C LEU A 116 -4.50 14.49 3.91
N LEU A 117 -3.36 13.82 3.73
CA LEU A 117 -3.32 12.40 3.37
C LEU A 117 -3.73 11.50 4.55
N ALA A 118 -3.24 11.79 5.76
CA ALA A 118 -3.60 11.05 6.98
C ALA A 118 -5.12 11.03 7.19
N ASN A 119 -5.75 12.21 7.07
CA ASN A 119 -7.18 12.43 7.28
C ASN A 119 -8.11 11.80 6.24
N LYS A 120 -7.58 11.10 5.22
CA LYS A 120 -8.43 10.38 4.28
C LYS A 120 -8.92 9.07 4.92
N ASP A 121 -10.24 8.84 4.90
CA ASP A 121 -10.86 7.57 5.32
C ASP A 121 -10.68 6.47 4.25
N ILE A 122 -9.46 5.98 4.12
CA ILE A 122 -9.07 4.93 3.19
C ILE A 122 -8.91 3.61 3.94
N THR A 123 -9.41 2.53 3.33
CA THR A 123 -9.06 1.17 3.72
C THR A 123 -7.99 0.64 2.78
N LEU A 124 -6.80 0.42 3.33
CA LEU A 124 -5.68 -0.22 2.65
C LEU A 124 -5.97 -1.73 2.54
N ILE A 125 -5.82 -2.31 1.36
CA ILE A 125 -5.99 -3.75 1.12
C ILE A 125 -4.67 -4.34 0.62
N ASP A 126 -4.16 -5.31 1.34
CA ASP A 126 -2.95 -6.04 1.02
C ASP A 126 -3.25 -7.30 0.20
N THR A 127 -2.95 -7.22 -1.08
CA THR A 127 -3.18 -8.31 -2.04
C THR A 127 -2.31 -9.52 -1.72
N ASN A 128 -1.12 -9.34 -1.16
CA ASN A 128 -0.23 -10.45 -0.78
C ASN A 128 -0.86 -11.32 0.31
N LYS A 129 -1.49 -10.69 1.31
CA LYS A 129 -2.22 -11.41 2.35
C LYS A 129 -3.40 -12.19 1.77
N LEU A 130 -4.13 -11.60 0.82
CA LEU A 130 -5.23 -12.28 0.15
C LEU A 130 -4.75 -13.49 -0.66
N THR A 131 -3.66 -13.35 -1.42
CA THR A 131 -3.15 -14.42 -2.28
C THR A 131 -2.58 -15.58 -1.48
N ILE A 132 -1.97 -15.34 -0.32
CA ILE A 132 -1.54 -16.41 0.61
C ILE A 132 -2.73 -17.31 0.98
N LYS A 133 -3.88 -16.72 1.25
CA LYS A 133 -5.08 -17.47 1.63
C LYS A 133 -5.77 -18.12 0.43
N ALA A 134 -5.86 -17.40 -0.69
CA ALA A 134 -6.54 -17.86 -1.90
C ALA A 134 -5.76 -18.98 -2.60
N PHE A 135 -4.44 -18.86 -2.63
CA PHE A 135 -3.52 -19.71 -3.40
C PHE A 135 -2.39 -20.25 -2.52
N PRO A 136 -2.69 -21.05 -1.48
CA PRO A 136 -1.68 -21.57 -0.55
C PRO A 136 -0.72 -22.57 -1.21
N SER A 137 -1.10 -23.13 -2.37
CA SER A 137 -0.26 -24.03 -3.17
C SER A 137 0.76 -23.32 -4.06
N CYS A 138 0.76 -21.98 -4.09
CA CYS A 138 1.81 -21.21 -4.76
C CYS A 138 2.96 -21.00 -3.78
N ASP A 139 4.09 -21.66 -4.02
CA ASP A 139 5.25 -21.70 -3.11
C ASP A 139 5.81 -20.31 -2.76
N ARG A 140 5.70 -19.36 -3.69
CA ARG A 140 6.14 -17.97 -3.51
C ARG A 140 5.03 -17.02 -3.89
N GLN A 141 4.83 -16.01 -3.05
CA GLN A 141 3.74 -15.05 -3.18
C GLN A 141 4.21 -13.72 -3.77
N SER A 142 5.33 -13.70 -4.51
CA SER A 142 5.72 -12.51 -5.27
C SER A 142 4.80 -12.33 -6.48
N LEU A 143 4.69 -11.10 -7.00
CA LEU A 143 3.91 -10.81 -8.20
C LEU A 143 4.31 -11.71 -9.37
N GLN A 144 5.61 -11.91 -9.60
CA GLN A 144 6.12 -12.78 -10.65
C GLN A 144 5.68 -14.25 -10.47
N SER A 145 5.83 -14.79 -9.24
CA SER A 145 5.48 -16.19 -8.97
C SER A 145 3.98 -16.44 -9.09
N LEU A 146 3.15 -15.52 -8.58
CA LEU A 146 1.70 -15.60 -8.70
C LEU A 146 1.23 -15.42 -10.14
N SER A 147 1.87 -14.53 -10.90
CA SER A 147 1.56 -14.34 -12.32
C SER A 147 1.81 -15.61 -13.12
N ASN A 148 2.94 -16.26 -12.90
CA ASN A 148 3.25 -17.55 -13.52
C ASN A 148 2.25 -18.64 -13.09
N TYR A 149 1.99 -18.75 -11.77
CA TYR A 149 1.08 -19.76 -11.21
C TYR A 149 -0.36 -19.62 -11.72
N LEU A 150 -0.85 -18.40 -11.91
CA LEU A 150 -2.22 -18.10 -12.37
C LEU A 150 -2.33 -17.84 -13.87
N SER A 151 -1.22 -18.00 -14.61
CA SER A 151 -1.10 -17.70 -16.03
C SER A 151 -1.59 -16.28 -16.39
N ILE A 152 -1.21 -15.30 -15.56
CA ILE A 152 -1.44 -13.88 -15.84
C ILE A 152 -0.36 -13.41 -16.81
N VAL A 153 -0.80 -12.89 -17.95
CA VAL A 153 0.08 -12.30 -18.96
C VAL A 153 -0.39 -10.88 -19.22
N ILE A 154 0.51 -9.92 -19.09
CA ILE A 154 0.29 -8.50 -19.40
C ILE A 154 1.38 -8.09 -20.39
N THR A 155 0.99 -7.61 -21.56
CA THR A 155 1.94 -7.13 -22.56
C THR A 155 2.18 -5.63 -22.40
N HIS A 156 3.29 -5.12 -22.93
CA HIS A 156 3.53 -3.67 -23.02
C HIS A 156 2.39 -2.93 -23.74
N ASN A 157 1.79 -3.56 -24.76
CA ASN A 157 0.65 -2.98 -25.46
C ASN A 157 -0.58 -2.83 -24.54
N ASP A 158 -0.81 -3.80 -23.64
CA ASP A 158 -1.91 -3.72 -22.67
C ASP A 158 -1.68 -2.59 -21.67
N VAL A 159 -0.43 -2.42 -21.22
CA VAL A 159 -0.02 -1.33 -20.33
C VAL A 159 -0.23 0.03 -21.00
N ASN A 160 0.31 0.23 -22.20
CA ASN A 160 0.23 1.50 -22.92
C ASN A 160 -1.22 1.87 -23.26
N LYS A 161 -2.04 0.88 -23.66
CA LYS A 161 -3.48 1.09 -23.89
C LYS A 161 -4.23 1.61 -22.67
N ILE A 162 -3.74 1.33 -21.46
CA ILE A 162 -4.39 1.72 -20.22
C ILE A 162 -3.81 3.03 -19.67
N PHE A 163 -2.48 3.13 -19.58
CA PHE A 163 -1.81 4.26 -18.94
C PHE A 163 -1.48 5.43 -19.87
N ASP A 164 -1.29 5.19 -21.17
CA ASP A 164 -0.81 6.20 -22.13
C ASP A 164 -1.95 6.73 -23.01
N LYS A 165 -3.16 6.85 -22.45
CA LYS A 165 -4.41 7.20 -23.17
C LYS A 165 -4.52 8.66 -23.66
N SER A 166 -3.43 9.41 -23.78
CA SER A 166 -3.47 10.80 -24.29
C SER A 166 -2.87 10.91 -25.69
N ASP A 167 -3.71 11.41 -26.61
CA ASP A 167 -3.44 11.93 -27.95
C ASP A 167 -2.06 12.59 -28.13
N ASP A 168 -1.09 11.90 -28.74
CA ASP A 168 -0.28 12.41 -29.86
C ASP A 168 0.78 11.37 -30.30
N GLN A 169 1.01 11.31 -31.60
CA GLN A 169 1.98 10.42 -32.26
C GLN A 169 3.46 10.81 -32.02
N THR A 170 3.81 11.39 -30.87
CA THR A 170 5.17 11.86 -30.60
C THR A 170 5.70 11.38 -29.26
N GLN A 171 5.98 10.08 -29.20
CA GLN A 171 7.18 9.56 -28.54
C GLN A 171 7.57 8.18 -29.11
N ASN A 172 7.70 8.12 -30.44
CA ASN A 172 8.58 7.16 -31.09
C ASN A 172 10.04 7.55 -30.78
N SER A 173 10.53 7.18 -29.60
CA SER A 173 11.97 7.12 -29.37
C SER A 173 12.30 6.02 -28.36
N VAL A 174 12.59 4.85 -28.93
CA VAL A 174 13.55 3.84 -28.45
C VAL A 174 13.19 3.13 -27.15
N PHE A 175 12.37 2.08 -27.27
CA PHE A 175 12.57 0.84 -26.51
C PHE A 175 12.35 -0.36 -27.45
N LYS A 176 13.42 -0.81 -28.10
CA LYS A 176 13.50 -2.20 -28.54
C LYS A 176 13.77 -3.01 -27.28
N ILE A 177 12.78 -3.73 -26.75
CA ILE A 177 13.01 -4.71 -25.70
C ILE A 177 12.40 -6.04 -26.14
N GLU A 178 13.30 -6.95 -26.45
CA GLU A 178 13.06 -8.36 -26.67
C GLU A 178 12.65 -9.01 -25.33
N SER A 179 11.54 -9.74 -25.32
CA SER A 179 10.97 -10.52 -24.21
C SER A 179 10.38 -9.74 -23.02
N ALA A 180 9.06 -9.86 -22.87
CA ALA A 180 8.21 -9.22 -21.86
C ALA A 180 8.34 -9.81 -20.44
N ALA A 181 9.53 -10.24 -20.01
CA ALA A 181 9.65 -11.13 -18.85
C ALA A 181 10.27 -10.55 -17.58
N ASN A 182 10.92 -9.37 -17.56
CA ASN A 182 11.72 -8.97 -16.37
C ASN A 182 11.80 -7.45 -16.10
N LEU A 183 10.82 -6.64 -16.51
CA LEU A 183 10.85 -5.21 -16.14
C LEU A 183 10.02 -4.97 -14.87
N HIS A 184 10.69 -4.63 -13.76
CA HIS A 184 10.06 -4.03 -12.58
C HIS A 184 9.56 -2.63 -12.97
N ASP A 185 8.30 -2.58 -13.43
CA ASP A 185 7.60 -1.37 -13.86
C ASP A 185 6.28 -1.28 -13.10
N ALA A 186 6.13 -0.20 -12.33
CA ALA A 186 4.95 0.04 -11.50
C ALA A 186 3.61 -0.05 -12.26
N ARG A 187 3.56 0.29 -13.56
CA ARG A 187 2.32 0.20 -14.34
C ARG A 187 1.90 -1.26 -14.54
N THR A 188 2.85 -2.12 -14.86
CA THR A 188 2.63 -3.56 -15.00
C THR A 188 2.19 -4.15 -13.66
N ASP A 189 2.92 -3.84 -12.59
CA ASP A 189 2.66 -4.39 -11.25
C ASP A 189 1.32 -3.91 -10.66
N THR A 190 0.92 -2.67 -10.95
CA THR A 190 -0.43 -2.16 -10.67
C THR A 190 -1.51 -3.00 -11.37
N MET A 191 -1.31 -3.34 -12.65
CA MET A 191 -2.27 -4.16 -13.40
C MET A 191 -2.29 -5.62 -12.92
N VAL A 192 -1.13 -6.19 -12.60
CA VAL A 192 -1.03 -7.54 -12.01
C VAL A 192 -1.77 -7.56 -10.68
N THR A 193 -1.53 -6.60 -9.79
CA THR A 193 -2.20 -6.48 -8.49
C THR A 193 -3.72 -6.44 -8.65
N LYS A 194 -4.22 -5.64 -9.61
CA LYS A 194 -5.64 -5.63 -9.96
C LYS A 194 -6.14 -7.03 -10.35
N LEU A 195 -5.45 -7.74 -11.23
CA LEU A 195 -5.88 -9.08 -11.66
C LEU A 195 -5.81 -10.10 -10.52
N LEU A 196 -4.78 -10.02 -9.66
CA LEU A 196 -4.62 -10.88 -8.50
C LEU A 196 -5.75 -10.71 -7.50
N ILE A 197 -6.16 -9.47 -7.19
CA ILE A 197 -7.28 -9.28 -6.26
C ILE A 197 -8.56 -9.90 -6.80
N PHE A 198 -8.85 -9.75 -8.11
CA PHE A 198 -10.05 -10.34 -8.71
C PHE A 198 -10.00 -11.87 -8.68
N LYS A 199 -8.87 -12.48 -9.05
CA LYS A 199 -8.69 -13.93 -8.95
C LYS A 199 -8.78 -14.43 -7.50
N ALA A 200 -8.23 -13.68 -6.54
CA ALA A 200 -8.31 -14.03 -5.12
C ALA A 200 -9.75 -13.98 -4.62
N ILE A 201 -10.52 -12.95 -4.99
CA ILE A 201 -11.97 -12.85 -4.70
C ILE A 201 -12.70 -14.05 -5.29
N GLU A 202 -12.52 -14.32 -6.59
CA GLU A 202 -13.16 -15.46 -7.26
C GLU A 202 -12.86 -16.78 -6.54
N LYS A 203 -11.60 -17.00 -6.16
CA LYS A 203 -11.18 -18.22 -5.46
C LYS A 203 -11.78 -18.33 -4.06
N LEU A 204 -11.70 -17.27 -3.26
CA LEU A 204 -12.13 -17.25 -1.86
C LEU A 204 -13.65 -17.30 -1.71
N PHE A 205 -14.39 -16.76 -2.69
CA PHE A 205 -15.84 -16.63 -2.60
C PHE A 205 -16.63 -17.49 -3.60
N SER A 206 -15.97 -18.35 -4.39
CA SER A 206 -16.57 -19.29 -5.35
C SER A 206 -17.74 -20.14 -4.82
N GLN A 207 -17.84 -20.34 -3.50
CA GLN A 207 -18.92 -21.11 -2.85
C GLN A 207 -20.17 -20.29 -2.52
N THR A 208 -20.16 -18.98 -2.75
CA THR A 208 -21.31 -18.12 -2.48
C THR A 208 -22.07 -17.80 -3.77
N HIS A 209 -23.38 -18.10 -3.81
CA HIS A 209 -24.25 -17.92 -4.99
C HIS A 209 -24.48 -16.44 -5.41
N SER A 210 -23.79 -15.47 -4.80
CA SER A 210 -23.88 -14.07 -5.19
C SER A 210 -23.06 -13.80 -6.43
N LYS A 211 -23.69 -13.32 -7.50
CA LYS A 211 -23.03 -12.90 -8.76
C LYS A 211 -22.22 -11.59 -8.62
N PHE A 212 -22.26 -10.93 -7.47
CA PHE A 212 -21.59 -9.65 -7.25
C PHE A 212 -20.76 -9.70 -5.97
N PHE A 213 -19.44 -9.64 -6.12
CA PHE A 213 -18.50 -9.47 -5.02
C PHE A 213 -17.98 -8.05 -4.97
N SER A 214 -17.80 -7.55 -3.76
CA SER A 214 -17.29 -6.22 -3.49
C SER A 214 -16.05 -6.30 -2.60
N LEU A 215 -15.19 -5.29 -2.67
CA LEU A 215 -14.05 -5.16 -1.74
C LEU A 215 -14.53 -5.03 -0.28
N ARG A 216 -15.77 -4.60 -0.05
CA ARG A 216 -16.39 -4.65 1.27
C ARG A 216 -16.48 -6.07 1.81
N ASP A 217 -16.81 -7.05 0.98
CA ASP A 217 -16.84 -8.47 1.38
C ASP A 217 -15.45 -8.97 1.79
N ILE A 218 -14.39 -8.47 1.14
CA ILE A 218 -13.01 -8.73 1.55
C ILE A 218 -12.77 -8.18 2.95
N VAL A 219 -13.13 -6.92 3.21
CA VAL A 219 -12.91 -6.30 4.52
C VAL A 219 -13.70 -7.04 5.60
N GLU A 220 -14.93 -7.46 5.32
CA GLU A 220 -15.78 -8.15 6.31
C GLU A 220 -15.34 -9.60 6.57
N LYS A 221 -14.95 -10.36 5.53
CA LYS A 221 -14.67 -11.80 5.63
C LYS A 221 -13.18 -12.15 5.70
N HIS A 222 -12.31 -11.25 5.23
CA HIS A 222 -10.85 -11.37 5.26
C HIS A 222 -10.19 -10.11 5.85
N PRO A 223 -10.59 -9.69 7.05
CA PRO A 223 -10.16 -8.43 7.63
C PRO A 223 -8.65 -8.34 7.91
N TYR A 224 -7.94 -9.47 8.01
CA TYR A 224 -6.46 -9.50 8.15
C TYR A 224 -5.73 -8.90 6.94
N SER A 225 -6.39 -8.83 5.79
CA SER A 225 -5.87 -8.21 4.57
C SER A 225 -6.14 -6.72 4.48
N ALA A 226 -6.91 -6.15 5.40
CA ALA A 226 -7.37 -4.76 5.32
C ALA A 226 -6.98 -3.95 6.57
N THR A 227 -6.50 -2.73 6.37
CA THR A 227 -6.21 -1.78 7.46
C THR A 227 -6.81 -0.41 7.15
N LYS A 228 -7.53 0.18 8.11
CA LYS A 228 -8.02 1.56 7.99
C LYS A 228 -6.93 2.55 8.39
N THR A 229 -6.76 3.61 7.60
CA THR A 229 -5.83 4.71 7.90
C THR A 229 -6.22 5.49 9.15
N SER A 230 -7.52 5.60 9.44
CA SER A 230 -8.05 6.22 10.66
C SER A 230 -7.54 5.58 11.97
N LEU A 231 -7.05 4.34 11.93
CA LEU A 231 -6.42 3.67 13.07
C LEU A 231 -5.06 4.28 13.43
N LEU A 232 -4.31 4.77 12.43
CA LEU A 232 -3.03 5.44 12.63
C LEU A 232 -3.21 6.78 13.35
N GLU A 233 -4.24 7.55 12.98
CA GLU A 233 -4.60 8.79 13.69
C GLU A 233 -5.02 8.53 15.14
N LEU A 234 -5.74 7.44 15.42
CA LEU A 234 -6.14 7.09 16.77
C LEU A 234 -4.93 6.73 17.64
N LEU A 235 -3.95 6.02 17.07
CA LEU A 235 -2.68 5.72 17.75
C LEU A 235 -1.86 6.99 18.02
N ASP A 236 -1.84 7.93 17.09
CA ASP A 236 -1.16 9.22 17.26
C ASP A 236 -1.86 10.11 18.30
N LYS A 237 -3.19 10.19 18.30
CA LYS A 237 -3.98 10.94 19.31
C LYS A 237 -3.86 10.35 20.71
N PHE A 238 -3.74 9.02 20.83
CA PHE A 238 -3.48 8.33 22.11
C PHE A 238 -2.11 8.71 22.71
N ASN A 239 -1.15 9.13 21.88
CA ASN A 239 0.16 9.60 22.34
C ASN A 239 0.12 11.01 22.93
N ASP A 240 -0.91 11.81 22.59
CA ASP A 240 -1.04 13.21 23.00
C ASP A 240 -1.95 13.40 24.23
N GLU A 241 -2.92 12.51 24.46
CA GLU A 241 -3.88 12.62 25.57
C GLU A 241 -3.76 11.48 26.60
N THR A 242 -3.05 11.73 27.70
CA THR A 242 -3.25 10.95 28.92
C THR A 242 -4.19 11.71 29.86
N ASN A 243 -5.47 11.30 29.91
CA ASN A 243 -6.31 11.23 31.13
C ASN A 243 -7.74 10.68 30.87
N ASN A 244 -7.95 9.41 31.27
CA ASN A 244 -9.07 8.87 32.08
C ASN A 244 -10.56 9.00 31.67
N GLU A 245 -10.90 9.10 30.39
CA GLU A 245 -12.25 8.71 29.90
C GLU A 245 -12.26 8.38 28.40
N SER A 246 -11.43 9.11 27.63
CA SER A 246 -11.13 8.85 26.21
C SER A 246 -10.60 7.43 25.96
N ASP A 247 -9.90 6.85 26.95
CA ASP A 247 -9.38 5.48 26.91
C ASP A 247 -10.46 4.43 26.69
N SER A 248 -11.69 4.57 27.23
CA SER A 248 -12.75 3.56 27.05
C SER A 248 -13.28 3.54 25.62
N MET A 249 -13.48 4.71 25.03
CA MET A 249 -13.99 4.84 23.67
C MET A 249 -12.93 4.47 22.62
N LEU A 250 -11.66 4.80 22.88
CA LEU A 250 -10.51 4.34 22.11
C LEU A 250 -10.30 2.83 22.26
N LEU A 251 -10.50 2.26 23.44
CA LEU A 251 -10.47 0.81 23.66
C LEU A 251 -11.61 0.12 22.92
N ASP A 252 -12.82 0.71 22.88
CA ASP A 252 -13.95 0.17 22.11
C ASP A 252 -13.73 0.29 20.60
N LEU A 253 -13.14 1.38 20.11
CA LEU A 253 -12.78 1.54 18.68
C LEU A 253 -11.62 0.63 18.28
N ALA A 254 -10.58 0.54 19.12
CA ALA A 254 -9.50 -0.40 18.97
C ALA A 254 -10.03 -1.84 19.07
N ASN A 255 -10.98 -2.16 19.96
CA ASN A 255 -11.59 -3.49 20.03
C ASN A 255 -12.48 -3.77 18.81
N ASN A 256 -13.23 -2.80 18.30
CA ASN A 256 -14.06 -2.95 17.08
C ASN A 256 -13.24 -3.02 15.78
N HIS A 257 -11.98 -2.58 15.80
CA HIS A 257 -11.07 -2.65 14.64
C HIS A 257 -9.97 -3.71 14.79
N ILE A 258 -9.51 -4.03 16.01
CA ILE A 258 -8.67 -5.19 16.34
C ILE A 258 -9.52 -6.48 16.32
N THR A 259 -10.85 -6.42 16.41
CA THR A 259 -11.72 -7.56 16.04
C THR A 259 -11.64 -7.91 14.56
N SER A 260 -11.11 -7.02 13.70
CA SER A 260 -10.71 -7.33 12.33
C SER A 260 -9.29 -7.97 12.27
N LEU A 261 -8.48 -7.82 13.31
CA LEU A 261 -7.26 -8.59 13.58
C LEU A 261 -7.57 -9.84 14.44
N LYS A 262 -8.20 -10.86 13.86
CA LYS A 262 -8.12 -12.23 14.42
C LYS A 262 -7.84 -13.28 13.36
N MET A 263 -6.56 -13.53 13.09
CA MET A 263 -6.12 -14.86 12.67
C MET A 263 -4.78 -15.25 13.30
N ALA A 264 -4.83 -15.56 14.60
CA ALA A 264 -4.03 -16.64 15.16
C ALA A 264 -5.00 -17.56 15.94
N ARG A 265 -5.48 -18.62 15.27
CA ARG A 265 -6.17 -19.79 15.85
C ARG A 265 -6.93 -19.55 17.19
N GLY A 266 -7.99 -18.75 17.18
CA GLY A 266 -8.90 -18.62 18.33
C GLY A 266 -8.32 -17.98 19.61
N LYS A 267 -7.13 -17.39 19.54
CA LYS A 267 -6.42 -16.83 20.70
C LYS A 267 -6.74 -15.34 20.90
N LEU A 268 -6.84 -14.90 22.16
CA LEU A 268 -7.05 -13.51 22.56
C LEU A 268 -5.75 -12.70 22.36
N ILE A 269 -5.82 -11.36 22.36
CA ILE A 269 -4.63 -10.49 22.22
C ILE A 269 -3.53 -10.86 23.25
N LYS A 270 -3.95 -11.23 24.47
CA LYS A 270 -3.07 -11.70 25.54
C LYS A 270 -2.30 -13.00 25.24
N ASP A 271 -2.69 -13.70 24.17
CA ASP A 271 -2.11 -14.95 23.74
C ASP A 271 -1.20 -14.78 22.49
N LEU A 272 -1.04 -13.56 21.98
CA LEU A 272 -0.07 -13.24 20.92
C LEU A 272 1.35 -13.29 21.49
N SER A 273 2.30 -13.84 20.72
CA SER A 273 3.68 -13.87 21.18
C SER A 273 4.23 -12.45 21.27
N SER A 274 4.99 -12.19 22.34
CA SER A 274 5.72 -10.93 22.55
C SER A 274 6.55 -10.54 21.33
N PHE A 275 7.02 -11.53 20.56
CA PHE A 275 7.77 -11.34 19.32
C PHE A 275 6.97 -10.63 18.21
N TYR A 276 5.69 -10.98 18.00
CA TYR A 276 4.89 -10.36 16.93
C TYR A 276 4.53 -8.90 17.25
N LEU A 277 4.14 -8.64 18.50
CA LEU A 277 3.94 -7.28 18.99
C LEU A 277 5.24 -6.47 18.97
N GLN A 278 6.37 -7.10 19.28
CA GLN A 278 7.69 -6.47 19.18
C GLN A 278 8.07 -6.14 17.73
N GLN A 279 7.70 -6.93 16.72
CA GLN A 279 8.00 -6.60 15.32
C GLN A 279 7.19 -5.40 14.82
N GLU A 280 5.90 -5.35 15.14
CA GLU A 280 5.06 -4.18 14.83
C GLU A 280 5.57 -2.93 15.56
N ILE A 281 5.85 -3.04 16.87
CA ILE A 281 6.41 -1.92 17.66
C ILE A 281 7.81 -1.52 17.16
N PHE A 282 8.66 -2.48 16.77
CA PHE A 282 9.99 -2.21 16.22
C PHE A 282 9.92 -1.50 14.86
N TYR A 283 8.96 -1.87 14.02
CA TYR A 283 8.68 -1.22 12.76
C TYR A 283 8.23 0.24 12.96
N PHE A 284 7.35 0.49 13.94
CA PHE A 284 6.93 1.85 14.31
C PHE A 284 8.04 2.64 15.04
N SER A 285 8.85 2.00 15.88
CA SER A 285 9.88 2.67 16.68
C SER A 285 11.15 3.03 15.90
N LYS A 286 11.46 2.32 14.81
CA LYS A 286 12.60 2.67 13.94
C LYS A 286 12.30 3.81 12.96
N ASN A 287 11.04 3.95 12.55
CA ASN A 287 10.64 4.94 11.54
C ASN A 287 10.17 6.27 12.15
N LEU A 288 9.90 6.30 13.46
CA LEU A 288 9.63 7.52 14.23
C LEU A 288 10.85 7.81 15.11
N LYS A 289 11.76 8.67 14.65
CA LYS A 289 13.04 8.97 15.33
C LYS A 289 12.93 9.62 16.72
N ASP A 290 11.73 9.83 17.26
CA ASP A 290 11.50 10.52 18.55
C ASP A 290 10.55 9.77 19.50
N ILE A 291 10.62 8.44 19.56
CA ILE A 291 10.04 7.73 20.71
C ILE A 291 11.04 7.83 21.88
N ASN A 292 10.84 8.84 22.73
CA ASN A 292 11.46 8.95 24.05
C ASN A 292 11.40 7.58 24.77
N LYS A 293 12.51 7.12 25.37
CA LYS A 293 12.59 5.86 26.16
C LYS A 293 11.42 5.68 27.14
N GLU A 294 10.87 6.76 27.66
CA GLU A 294 9.70 6.76 28.54
C GLU A 294 8.42 6.28 27.84
N ARG A 295 8.24 6.57 26.55
CA ARG A 295 7.12 6.15 25.70
C ARG A 295 7.19 4.66 25.36
N GLU A 296 8.38 4.15 25.07
CA GLU A 296 8.62 2.70 24.89
C GLU A 296 8.29 1.92 26.18
N VAL A 297 8.69 2.46 27.33
CA VAL A 297 8.37 1.88 28.65
C VAL A 297 6.86 1.92 28.94
N LYS A 298 6.13 2.97 28.53
CA LYS A 298 4.66 3.06 28.69
C LYS A 298 3.92 2.05 27.81
N LEU A 299 4.30 1.89 26.54
CA LEU A 299 3.75 0.84 25.66
C LEU A 299 4.01 -0.56 26.23
N ARG A 300 5.24 -0.83 26.69
CA ARG A 300 5.61 -2.10 27.35
C ARG A 300 4.78 -2.35 28.62
N LYS A 301 4.52 -1.30 29.43
CA LYS A 301 3.67 -1.39 30.64
C LYS A 301 2.21 -1.66 30.32
N LEU A 302 1.66 -1.06 29.25
CA LEU A 302 0.29 -1.33 28.80
C LEU A 302 0.15 -2.79 28.34
N ILE A 303 1.11 -3.29 27.56
CA ILE A 303 1.15 -4.69 27.11
C ILE A 303 1.27 -5.66 28.30
N LEU A 304 2.09 -5.33 29.31
CA LEU A 304 2.22 -6.14 30.54
C LEU A 304 0.97 -6.11 31.42
N LYS A 305 0.25 -4.99 31.50
CA LYS A 305 -1.00 -4.85 32.27
C LYS A 305 -2.12 -5.69 31.67
N TYR A 306 -2.18 -5.78 30.33
CA TYR A 306 -3.18 -6.58 29.61
C TYR A 306 -2.83 -8.07 29.45
N ASN A 307 -1.58 -8.47 29.72
CA ASN A 307 -1.17 -9.88 29.80
C ASN A 307 -1.38 -10.53 31.18
N LYS A 308 -1.85 -9.77 32.19
CA LYS A 308 -2.17 -10.27 33.54
C LYS A 308 -3.67 -10.30 33.88
N ALA A 309 -4.55 -10.11 32.89
CA ALA A 309 -6.01 -10.27 33.00
C ALA A 309 -6.51 -11.34 31.99
#